data_AF-K2D719-F1
#
_entry.id   AF-K2D719-F1
#
_cell.length_a   1.000
_cell.length_b   1.000
_cell.length_c   1.000
_cell.angle_alpha   90.00
_cell.angle_beta   90.00
_cell.angle_gamma   90.00
#
_symmetry.space_group_name_H-M   'P 1'
#
loop_
_entity.id
_entity.type
_entity.pdbx_description
1 polymer ?
#
loop_
_entity_poly.entity_id
_entity_poly.type
_entity_poly.pdbx_seq_one_letter_code
_entity_poly.pdbx_strand_id
1 'polypeptide(L)'
;MSLRRYLIVLGLVFVSFSLVPAAHATNWSRCHVEQGETTIPNGSATSIVTLTTSITDLTSAFILSQATGTSNLAAAKNHRVAATITDANTATFTRVGTSYIAYVSYSVIQCYEDEFEVKTGTIILGSGVTSNAGTLSSAVTVDDSMVLVSTTTTSTGTDNTSAVTAELQDESTVKATRASSSTDTATAYYQVITFAGSVVQDVQTAEVTLSSGQNSTTSTLTSAVDL
;
A
#
# COMPACT_ATOMS: atom_id res chain seq x y z
N MET A 1 -4.93 72.84 -18.60
CA MET A 1 -5.56 71.54 -18.91
C MET A 1 -4.46 70.54 -19.20
N SER A 2 -4.50 69.40 -18.51
CA SER A 2 -3.41 68.45 -18.27
C SER A 2 -3.01 67.64 -19.50
N LEU A 3 -1.70 67.61 -19.81
CA LEU A 3 -1.08 66.78 -20.84
C LEU A 3 -0.66 65.45 -20.20
N ARG A 4 -1.37 64.34 -20.47
CA ARG A 4 -0.94 63.00 -20.04
C ARG A 4 0.05 62.42 -21.06
N ARG A 5 1.27 62.13 -20.59
CA ARG A 5 2.28 61.35 -21.33
C ARG A 5 1.97 59.86 -21.15
N TYR A 6 1.78 59.12 -22.24
CA TYR A 6 1.70 57.66 -22.23
C TYR A 6 3.12 57.10 -22.46
N LEU A 7 3.62 56.35 -21.48
CA LEU A 7 4.82 55.55 -21.58
C LEU A 7 4.43 54.17 -22.14
N ILE A 8 4.91 53.82 -23.33
CA ILE A 8 4.79 52.46 -23.88
C ILE A 8 6.03 51.70 -23.41
N VAL A 9 5.84 50.75 -22.50
CA VAL A 9 6.88 49.79 -22.12
C VAL A 9 6.75 48.57 -23.04
N LEU A 10 7.71 48.41 -23.95
CA LEU A 10 7.84 47.23 -24.80
C LEU A 10 8.43 46.08 -23.96
N GLY A 11 7.59 45.12 -23.57
CA GLY A 11 8.03 43.91 -22.88
C GLY A 11 8.44 42.83 -23.88
N LEU A 12 9.76 42.61 -24.01
CA LEU A 12 10.35 41.51 -24.76
C LEU A 12 10.12 40.21 -23.96
N VAL A 13 9.31 39.27 -24.45
CA VAL A 13 9.14 37.96 -23.84
C VAL A 13 10.20 37.01 -24.40
N PHE A 14 11.22 36.71 -23.60
CA PHE A 14 12.10 35.57 -23.83
C PHE A 14 11.37 34.30 -23.39
N VAL A 15 10.98 33.46 -24.35
CA VAL A 15 10.55 32.08 -24.06
C VAL A 15 11.81 31.24 -23.94
N SER A 16 12.25 30.98 -22.71
CA SER A 16 13.22 29.93 -22.41
C SER A 16 12.54 28.58 -22.61
N PHE A 17 12.89 27.88 -23.69
CA PHE A 17 12.61 26.45 -23.82
C PHE A 17 13.47 25.71 -22.80
N SER A 18 12.88 25.35 -21.66
CA SER A 18 13.44 24.32 -20.82
C SER A 18 13.28 22.99 -21.57
N LEU A 19 14.40 22.43 -22.03
CA LEU A 19 14.47 21.03 -22.42
C LEU A 19 14.11 20.22 -21.17
N VAL A 20 12.89 19.71 -21.11
CA VAL A 20 12.52 18.69 -20.13
C VAL A 20 13.35 17.46 -20.50
N PRO A 21 14.20 16.94 -19.60
CA PRO A 21 14.90 15.68 -19.88
C PRO A 21 13.86 14.60 -20.20
N ALA A 22 14.20 13.72 -21.14
CA ALA A 22 13.34 12.62 -21.54
C ALA A 22 12.98 11.77 -20.33
N ALA A 23 11.67 11.54 -20.14
CA ALA A 23 11.17 10.67 -19.09
C ALA A 23 11.90 9.33 -19.13
N HIS A 24 12.58 8.99 -18.04
CA HIS A 24 13.08 7.63 -17.85
C HIS A 24 11.86 6.76 -17.55
N ALA A 25 11.18 6.28 -18.61
CA ALA A 25 10.15 5.28 -18.47
C ALA A 25 10.76 4.07 -17.76
N THR A 26 10.38 3.84 -16.51
CA THR A 26 10.85 2.69 -15.74
C THR A 26 10.42 1.44 -16.48
N ASN A 27 11.38 0.73 -17.06
CA ASN A 27 11.08 -0.43 -17.87
C ASN A 27 10.72 -1.61 -16.96
N TRP A 28 9.43 -1.74 -16.63
CA TRP A 28 8.87 -2.87 -15.88
C TRP A 28 8.97 -4.21 -16.62
N SER A 29 9.65 -4.30 -17.78
CA SER A 29 9.89 -5.59 -18.46
C SER A 29 10.63 -6.61 -17.59
N ARG A 30 11.26 -6.15 -16.51
CA ARG A 30 11.95 -6.97 -15.50
C ARG A 30 11.04 -7.44 -14.37
N CYS A 31 9.76 -7.12 -14.46
CA CYS A 31 8.78 -7.49 -13.47
C CYS A 31 7.66 -8.29 -14.11
N HIS A 32 7.24 -9.32 -13.40
CA HIS A 32 6.07 -10.10 -13.69
C HIS A 32 4.93 -9.70 -12.74
N VAL A 33 3.74 -9.49 -13.30
CA VAL A 33 2.54 -9.21 -12.53
C VAL A 33 1.51 -10.28 -12.83
N GLU A 34 1.06 -10.98 -11.79
CA GLU A 34 -0.09 -11.89 -11.86
C GLU A 34 -1.28 -11.26 -11.14
N GLN A 35 -2.41 -11.13 -11.81
CA GLN A 35 -3.63 -10.59 -11.24
C GLN A 35 -4.72 -11.65 -11.21
N GLY A 36 -5.62 -11.54 -10.23
CA GLY A 36 -6.76 -12.44 -10.16
C GLY A 36 -7.77 -12.04 -9.11
N GLU A 37 -8.83 -12.84 -9.05
CA GLU A 37 -9.91 -12.72 -8.09
C GLU A 37 -10.14 -14.07 -7.41
N THR A 38 -10.54 -14.04 -6.15
CA THR A 38 -10.94 -15.22 -5.40
C THR A 38 -12.04 -14.87 -4.41
N THR A 39 -12.59 -15.89 -3.77
CA THR A 39 -13.50 -15.72 -2.65
C THR A 39 -13.02 -16.53 -1.45
N ILE A 40 -13.29 -16.01 -0.25
CA ILE A 40 -13.28 -16.82 0.98
C ILE A 40 -14.74 -17.21 1.23
N PRO A 41 -15.11 -18.49 1.06
CA PRO A 41 -16.51 -18.91 1.15
C PRO A 41 -17.04 -18.82 2.59
N ASN A 42 -18.37 -18.77 2.71
CA ASN A 42 -19.03 -18.90 4.01
C ASN A 42 -18.63 -20.22 4.68
N GLY A 43 -18.34 -20.17 5.98
CA GLY A 43 -17.79 -21.28 6.74
C GLY A 43 -16.25 -21.38 6.73
N SER A 44 -15.56 -20.56 5.93
CA SER A 44 -14.08 -20.57 5.85
C SER A 44 -13.45 -19.27 6.35
N ALA A 45 -12.27 -19.40 6.95
CA ALA A 45 -11.38 -18.30 7.31
C ALA A 45 -10.29 -18.04 6.27
N THR A 46 -10.11 -18.97 5.32
CA THR A 46 -8.97 -18.97 4.39
C THR A 46 -9.39 -19.32 2.97
N SER A 47 -8.71 -18.73 2.00
CA SER A 47 -8.68 -19.16 0.60
C SER A 47 -7.24 -19.19 0.11
N ILE A 48 -6.89 -20.17 -0.69
CA ILE A 48 -5.55 -20.35 -1.26
C ILE A 48 -5.71 -20.36 -2.77
N VAL A 49 -4.94 -19.53 -3.46
CA VAL A 49 -4.91 -19.46 -4.92
C VAL A 49 -3.55 -19.97 -5.40
N THR A 50 -3.58 -20.92 -6.33
CA THR A 50 -2.38 -21.38 -7.03
C THR A 50 -2.02 -20.37 -8.10
N LEU A 51 -0.78 -19.89 -8.07
CA LEU A 51 -0.23 -18.97 -9.05
C LEU A 51 0.05 -19.69 -10.36
N THR A 52 -0.20 -19.00 -11.47
CA THR A 52 0.07 -19.54 -12.81
C THR A 52 1.56 -19.52 -13.13
N THR A 53 2.28 -18.55 -12.56
CA THR A 53 3.74 -18.46 -12.65
C THR A 53 4.34 -18.57 -11.25
N SER A 54 5.30 -19.48 -11.10
CA SER A 54 5.99 -19.69 -9.82
C SER A 54 6.91 -18.51 -9.51
N ILE A 55 6.87 -18.04 -8.27
CA ILE A 55 7.77 -17.03 -7.74
C ILE A 55 9.13 -17.67 -7.51
N THR A 56 10.14 -17.21 -8.25
CA THR A 56 11.50 -17.75 -8.16
C THR A 56 12.24 -17.29 -6.90
N ASP A 57 11.90 -16.11 -6.37
CA ASP A 57 12.46 -15.58 -5.13
C ASP A 57 11.38 -14.82 -4.34
N LEU A 58 11.06 -15.31 -3.15
CA LEU A 58 10.07 -14.71 -2.26
C LEU A 58 10.52 -13.37 -1.68
N THR A 59 11.83 -13.09 -1.64
CA THR A 59 12.37 -11.81 -1.21
C THR A 59 12.28 -10.74 -2.31
N SER A 60 11.93 -11.13 -3.54
CA SER A 60 11.72 -10.21 -4.67
C SER A 60 10.25 -10.22 -5.13
N ALA A 61 9.31 -10.57 -4.24
CA ALA A 61 7.89 -10.58 -4.55
C ALA A 61 7.03 -10.00 -3.42
N PHE A 62 5.99 -9.25 -3.79
CA PHE A 62 4.98 -8.75 -2.86
C PHE A 62 3.57 -8.93 -3.42
N ILE A 63 2.58 -8.88 -2.53
CA ILE A 63 1.16 -9.00 -2.88
C ILE A 63 0.39 -7.74 -2.51
N LEU A 64 -0.38 -7.24 -3.47
CA LEU A 64 -1.46 -6.28 -3.25
C LEU A 64 -2.77 -7.04 -3.18
N SER A 65 -3.62 -6.66 -2.23
CA SER A 65 -4.96 -7.21 -2.16
C SER A 65 -5.96 -6.15 -1.73
N GLN A 66 -7.17 -6.30 -2.25
CA GLN A 66 -8.33 -5.59 -1.77
C GLN A 66 -9.42 -6.63 -1.52
N ALA A 67 -10.12 -6.47 -0.41
CA ALA A 67 -11.23 -7.34 -0.06
C ALA A 67 -12.50 -6.53 0.19
N THR A 68 -13.63 -7.09 -0.21
CA THR A 68 -14.94 -6.54 0.04
C THR A 68 -15.86 -7.62 0.63
N GLY A 69 -16.82 -7.19 1.42
CA GLY A 69 -17.90 -8.05 1.93
C GLY A 69 -19.20 -7.80 1.18
N THR A 70 -20.18 -8.67 1.38
CA THR A 70 -21.55 -8.39 0.94
C THR A 70 -22.09 -7.14 1.65
N SER A 71 -22.79 -6.28 0.92
CA SER A 71 -23.22 -4.90 1.27
C SER A 71 -23.94 -4.67 2.61
N ASN A 72 -24.34 -5.72 3.33
CA ASN A 72 -25.27 -5.62 4.45
C ASN A 72 -24.62 -5.78 5.83
N LEU A 73 -23.29 -5.84 5.94
CA LEU A 73 -22.61 -6.30 7.16
C LEU A 73 -21.53 -5.37 7.68
N ALA A 74 -21.84 -4.73 8.80
CA ALA A 74 -20.93 -3.99 9.66
C ALA A 74 -20.03 -4.93 10.51
N ALA A 75 -19.45 -5.99 9.95
CA ALA A 75 -18.60 -6.92 10.70
C ALA A 75 -17.22 -7.07 10.04
N ALA A 76 -16.30 -6.18 10.43
CA ALA A 76 -14.94 -6.09 9.87
C ALA A 76 -14.20 -7.43 9.84
N LYS A 77 -14.37 -8.28 10.86
CA LYS A 77 -13.74 -9.61 10.93
C LYS A 77 -14.04 -10.52 9.74
N ASN A 78 -15.15 -10.32 9.04
CA ASN A 78 -15.58 -11.17 7.93
C ASN A 78 -15.06 -10.69 6.56
N HIS A 79 -14.62 -9.43 6.42
CA HIS A 79 -14.18 -8.86 5.13
C HIS A 79 -12.80 -8.19 5.17
N ARG A 80 -12.21 -7.97 6.34
CA ARG A 80 -10.79 -7.67 6.45
C ARG A 80 -9.98 -8.92 6.22
N VAL A 81 -9.30 -8.94 5.08
CA VAL A 81 -8.50 -10.05 4.61
C VAL A 81 -7.04 -9.62 4.58
N ALA A 82 -6.19 -10.43 5.20
CA ALA A 82 -4.76 -10.37 4.99
C ALA A 82 -4.37 -11.23 3.79
N ALA A 83 -3.42 -10.75 3.00
CA ALA A 83 -2.84 -11.49 1.90
C ALA A 83 -1.36 -11.76 2.18
N THR A 84 -0.92 -12.99 1.94
CA THR A 84 0.46 -13.42 2.17
C THR A 84 0.92 -14.36 1.07
N ILE A 85 2.19 -14.28 0.73
CA ILE A 85 2.91 -15.25 -0.10
C ILE A 85 3.94 -15.92 0.81
N THR A 86 3.78 -17.21 1.07
CA THR A 86 4.69 -17.98 1.94
C THR A 86 5.42 -19.09 1.21
N ASP A 87 5.01 -19.37 -0.02
CA ASP A 87 5.65 -20.34 -0.91
C ASP A 87 5.59 -19.84 -2.36
N ALA A 88 6.40 -20.46 -3.21
CA ALA A 88 6.59 -20.04 -4.59
C ALA A 88 5.33 -20.13 -5.48
N ASN A 89 4.31 -20.88 -5.08
CA ASN A 89 3.21 -21.25 -5.96
C ASN A 89 1.85 -20.81 -5.44
N THR A 90 1.75 -20.19 -4.27
CA THR A 90 0.46 -19.82 -3.71
C THR A 90 0.39 -18.42 -3.11
N ALA A 91 -0.75 -17.79 -3.32
CA ALA A 91 -1.20 -16.65 -2.54
C ALA A 91 -2.27 -17.13 -1.54
N THR A 92 -2.07 -16.81 -0.27
CA THR A 92 -3.01 -17.15 0.81
C THR A 92 -3.73 -15.90 1.31
N PHE A 93 -5.04 -16.02 1.43
CA PHE A 93 -5.94 -14.97 1.89
C PHE A 93 -6.63 -15.41 3.16
N THR A 94 -6.45 -14.66 4.25
CA THR A 94 -6.94 -15.04 5.58
C THR A 94 -7.77 -13.93 6.21
N ARG A 95 -8.87 -14.30 6.87
CA ARG A 95 -9.70 -13.44 7.72
C ARG A 95 -9.95 -14.14 9.06
N VAL A 96 -10.42 -13.39 10.07
CA VAL A 96 -10.72 -13.98 11.39
C VAL A 96 -12.11 -14.60 11.44
N GLY A 97 -13.11 -13.92 10.87
CA GLY A 97 -14.48 -14.41 10.84
C GLY A 97 -14.69 -15.46 9.75
N THR A 98 -15.64 -16.36 9.96
CA THR A 98 -16.00 -17.41 8.99
C THR A 98 -17.37 -17.19 8.37
N SER A 99 -18.08 -16.14 8.75
CA SER A 99 -19.42 -15.89 8.23
C SER A 99 -19.37 -15.11 6.93
N TYR A 100 -20.29 -15.46 6.02
CA TYR A 100 -20.49 -14.82 4.71
C TYR A 100 -19.31 -15.00 3.75
N ILE A 101 -19.52 -14.57 2.51
CA ILE A 101 -18.48 -14.62 1.47
C ILE A 101 -17.68 -13.31 1.55
N ALA A 102 -16.35 -13.40 1.50
CA ALA A 102 -15.47 -12.28 1.19
C ALA A 102 -15.00 -12.39 -0.26
N TYR A 103 -15.07 -11.30 -1.01
CA TYR A 103 -14.54 -11.21 -2.37
C TYR A 103 -13.19 -10.54 -2.31
N VAL A 104 -12.20 -11.09 -2.99
CA VAL A 104 -10.82 -10.61 -2.94
C VAL A 104 -10.30 -10.44 -4.36
N SER A 105 -9.81 -9.25 -4.69
CA SER A 105 -8.98 -9.00 -5.87
C SER A 105 -7.54 -8.85 -5.44
N TYR A 106 -6.60 -9.39 -6.22
CA TYR A 106 -5.19 -9.36 -5.87
C TYR A 106 -4.28 -9.10 -7.07
N SER A 107 -3.06 -8.67 -6.77
CA SER A 107 -1.94 -8.62 -7.71
C SER A 107 -0.70 -9.12 -6.99
N VAL A 108 -0.04 -10.13 -7.54
CA VAL A 108 1.29 -10.58 -7.13
C VAL A 108 2.29 -9.96 -8.08
N ILE A 109 3.25 -9.22 -7.53
CA ILE A 109 4.31 -8.57 -8.29
C ILE A 109 5.61 -9.26 -7.90
N GLN A 110 6.35 -9.74 -8.89
CA GLN A 110 7.72 -10.21 -8.74
C GLN A 110 8.61 -9.43 -9.69
N CYS A 111 9.75 -8.91 -9.22
CA CYS A 111 10.78 -8.38 -10.10
C CYS A 111 12.04 -9.26 -10.08
N TYR A 112 12.81 -9.19 -11.16
CA TYR A 112 14.08 -9.89 -11.33
C TYR A 112 15.24 -8.90 -11.25
N GLU A 113 16.47 -9.38 -11.09
CA GLU A 113 17.69 -8.53 -11.08
C GLU A 113 17.76 -7.53 -9.91
N ASP A 114 17.27 -7.92 -8.73
CA ASP A 114 17.39 -7.14 -7.49
C ASP A 114 16.77 -5.73 -7.57
N GLU A 115 15.71 -5.55 -8.36
CA GLU A 115 15.02 -4.26 -8.51
C GLU A 115 14.40 -3.78 -7.17
N PHE A 116 14.01 -4.72 -6.31
CA PHE A 116 13.65 -4.47 -4.91
C PHE A 116 13.87 -5.70 -4.02
N GLU A 117 13.97 -5.47 -2.73
CA GLU A 117 13.89 -6.48 -1.66
C GLU A 117 12.57 -6.30 -0.88
N VAL A 118 11.95 -7.41 -0.48
CA VAL A 118 10.72 -7.47 0.31
C VAL A 118 10.98 -8.14 1.64
N LYS A 119 10.68 -7.41 2.72
CA LYS A 119 10.67 -7.94 4.09
C LYS A 119 9.25 -7.99 4.60
N THR A 120 8.83 -9.14 5.10
CA THR A 120 7.47 -9.34 5.59
C THR A 120 7.46 -9.58 7.09
N GLY A 121 6.33 -9.29 7.73
CA GLY A 121 6.13 -9.61 9.13
C GLY A 121 4.73 -9.29 9.61
N THR A 122 4.54 -9.43 10.92
CA THR A 122 3.24 -9.15 11.55
C THR A 122 3.39 -8.28 12.78
N ILE A 123 2.42 -7.41 13.00
CA ILE A 123 2.30 -6.58 14.20
C ILE A 123 0.90 -6.76 14.77
N ILE A 124 0.81 -7.09 16.05
CA ILE A 124 -0.47 -7.24 16.74
C ILE A 124 -0.79 -5.94 17.48
N LEU A 125 -1.91 -5.32 17.13
CA LEU A 125 -2.53 -4.25 17.90
C LEU A 125 -3.59 -4.87 18.81
N GLY A 126 -3.17 -5.19 20.04
CA GLY A 126 -4.04 -5.80 21.05
C GLY A 126 -5.17 -4.88 21.51
N SER A 127 -6.04 -5.43 22.37
CA SER A 127 -7.12 -4.66 23.00
C SER A 127 -6.58 -3.42 23.73
N GLY A 128 -7.18 -2.26 23.47
CA GLY A 128 -6.77 -0.97 24.04
C GLY A 128 -5.53 -0.32 23.42
N VAL A 129 -4.83 -0.99 22.51
CA VAL A 129 -3.56 -0.50 21.92
C VAL A 129 -3.81 0.29 20.64
N THR A 130 -3.38 1.55 20.56
CA THR A 130 -3.56 2.37 19.33
C THR A 130 -2.42 2.19 18.33
N SER A 131 -1.21 1.93 18.81
CA SER A 131 -0.02 1.68 17.98
C SER A 131 0.86 0.62 18.60
N ASN A 132 1.50 -0.20 17.76
CA ASN A 132 2.54 -1.12 18.18
C ASN A 132 3.62 -1.20 17.09
N ALA A 133 4.80 -1.71 17.44
CA ALA A 133 5.92 -1.82 16.52
C ALA A 133 6.38 -3.27 16.37
N GLY A 134 6.93 -3.58 15.20
CA GLY A 134 7.62 -4.82 14.89
C GLY A 134 9.04 -4.53 14.41
N THR A 135 9.95 -5.45 14.67
CA THR A 135 11.35 -5.34 14.25
C THR A 135 11.58 -6.13 12.97
N LEU A 136 12.29 -5.55 12.02
CA LEU A 136 12.75 -6.20 10.81
C LEU A 136 13.92 -7.15 11.13
N SER A 137 14.03 -8.24 10.37
CA SER A 137 15.14 -9.19 10.49
C SER A 137 16.50 -8.56 10.14
N SER A 138 16.50 -7.50 9.34
CA SER A 138 17.68 -6.72 8.96
C SER A 138 17.26 -5.30 8.57
N ALA A 139 18.18 -4.33 8.70
CA ALA A 139 17.93 -2.94 8.38
C ALA A 139 17.62 -2.71 6.90
N VAL A 140 16.88 -1.64 6.58
CA VAL A 140 16.55 -1.16 5.23
C VAL A 140 16.83 0.34 5.11
N THR A 141 17.00 0.84 3.89
CA THR A 141 17.06 2.29 3.64
C THR A 141 15.64 2.86 3.66
N VAL A 142 15.33 3.73 4.62
CA VAL A 142 13.97 4.27 4.80
C VAL A 142 13.50 5.06 3.57
N ASP A 143 14.37 5.89 3.00
CA ASP A 143 14.04 6.77 1.87
C ASP A 143 13.75 6.00 0.56
N ASP A 144 14.30 4.78 0.43
CA ASP A 144 14.08 3.90 -0.72
C ASP A 144 12.99 2.86 -0.46
N SER A 145 12.23 2.98 0.64
CA SER A 145 11.30 1.96 1.09
C SER A 145 9.86 2.43 1.13
N MET A 146 8.94 1.52 0.79
CA MET A 146 7.51 1.68 1.05
C MET A 146 6.99 0.55 1.94
N VAL A 147 5.97 0.84 2.75
CA VAL A 147 5.30 -0.16 3.60
C VAL A 147 3.88 -0.38 3.10
N LEU A 148 3.57 -1.63 2.77
CA LEU A 148 2.22 -2.08 2.48
C LEU A 148 1.68 -2.84 3.68
N VAL A 149 0.38 -2.69 3.96
CA VAL A 149 -0.27 -3.38 5.05
C VAL A 149 -1.61 -3.97 4.60
N SER A 150 -1.80 -5.24 4.93
CA SER A 150 -3.12 -5.88 4.95
C SER A 150 -3.45 -6.28 6.38
N THR A 151 -4.74 -6.43 6.71
CA THR A 151 -5.14 -6.58 8.11
C THR A 151 -6.17 -7.67 8.30
N THR A 152 -6.13 -8.32 9.45
CA THR A 152 -7.27 -9.04 10.01
C THR A 152 -7.70 -8.39 11.33
N THR A 153 -8.94 -8.61 11.74
CA THR A 153 -9.46 -8.07 13.01
C THR A 153 -10.47 -9.01 13.65
N THR A 154 -10.57 -8.99 14.97
CA THR A 154 -11.64 -9.66 15.71
C THR A 154 -12.95 -8.88 15.71
N SER A 155 -12.96 -7.65 15.17
CA SER A 155 -14.09 -6.73 15.30
C SER A 155 -15.38 -7.25 14.68
N THR A 156 -16.43 -7.26 15.49
CA THR A 156 -17.81 -7.53 15.08
C THR A 156 -18.54 -6.27 14.62
N GLY A 157 -17.90 -5.09 14.74
CA GLY A 157 -18.46 -3.79 14.38
C GLY A 157 -17.97 -3.27 13.02
N THR A 158 -18.36 -2.02 12.73
CA THR A 158 -18.04 -1.31 11.48
C THR A 158 -16.54 -1.20 11.27
N ASP A 159 -16.13 -1.15 10.00
CA ASP A 159 -14.74 -1.32 9.58
C ASP A 159 -13.76 -0.24 10.08
N ASN A 160 -14.28 0.92 10.47
CA ASN A 160 -13.49 2.14 10.70
C ASN A 160 -12.49 2.06 11.87
N THR A 161 -12.78 1.31 12.93
CA THR A 161 -11.91 1.22 14.13
C THR A 161 -10.84 0.14 14.02
N SER A 162 -10.92 -0.69 12.99
CA SER A 162 -9.97 -1.78 12.72
C SER A 162 -9.01 -1.46 11.57
N ALA A 163 -9.14 -0.28 10.96
CA ALA A 163 -8.22 0.22 9.95
C ALA A 163 -6.85 0.45 10.58
N VAL A 164 -5.83 -0.15 9.98
CA VAL A 164 -4.44 -0.01 10.39
C VAL A 164 -3.64 0.52 9.21
N THR A 165 -2.85 1.56 9.46
CA THR A 165 -1.76 1.99 8.60
C THR A 165 -0.44 1.47 9.17
N ALA A 166 0.57 1.32 8.32
CA ALA A 166 1.91 0.96 8.76
C ALA A 166 2.94 1.84 8.04
N GLU A 167 4.02 2.17 8.74
CA GLU A 167 5.12 3.01 8.27
C GLU A 167 6.44 2.49 8.85
N LEU A 168 7.56 2.83 8.20
CA LEU A 168 8.88 2.68 8.82
C LEU A 168 9.06 3.80 9.84
N GLN A 169 9.37 3.43 11.08
CA GLN A 169 9.76 4.39 12.12
C GLN A 169 11.27 4.71 12.04
N ASP A 170 12.05 3.70 11.67
CA ASP A 170 13.48 3.75 11.41
C ASP A 170 13.87 2.59 10.49
N GLU A 171 15.16 2.45 10.18
CA GLU A 171 15.70 1.42 9.29
C GLU A 171 15.38 -0.01 9.72
N SER A 172 15.01 -0.25 10.97
CA SER A 172 14.82 -1.58 11.55
C SER A 172 13.43 -1.82 12.15
N THR A 173 12.57 -0.80 12.14
CA THR A 173 11.32 -0.82 12.89
C THR A 173 10.15 -0.41 12.01
N VAL A 174 9.14 -1.27 11.91
CA VAL A 174 7.84 -0.96 11.32
C VAL A 174 6.87 -0.65 12.44
N LYS A 175 6.16 0.47 12.33
CA LYS A 175 5.12 0.88 13.27
C LYS A 175 3.76 0.74 12.61
N ALA A 176 2.85 0.04 13.26
CA ALA A 176 1.46 -0.06 12.85
C ALA A 176 0.57 0.78 13.78
N THR A 177 -0.35 1.54 13.21
CA THR A 177 -1.23 2.48 13.93
C THR A 177 -2.67 2.35 13.46
N ARG A 178 -3.63 2.38 14.39
CA ARG A 178 -5.05 2.57 14.08
C ARG A 178 -5.54 3.93 14.60
N ALA A 179 -6.62 4.44 14.03
CA ALA A 179 -7.11 5.80 14.31
C ALA A 179 -7.50 6.04 15.79
N SER A 180 -7.96 5.00 16.50
CA SER A 180 -8.32 5.08 17.91
C SER A 180 -8.08 3.76 18.62
N SER A 181 -8.00 3.78 19.96
CA SER A 181 -8.03 2.53 20.73
C SER A 181 -9.36 1.79 20.48
N SER A 182 -9.30 0.46 20.47
CA SER A 182 -10.48 -0.42 20.32
C SER A 182 -10.32 -1.64 21.22
N THR A 183 -11.44 -2.22 21.64
CA THR A 183 -11.45 -3.47 22.39
C THR A 183 -11.08 -4.67 21.53
N ASP A 184 -11.14 -4.53 20.20
CA ASP A 184 -10.80 -5.56 19.23
C ASP A 184 -9.29 -5.67 19.02
N THR A 185 -8.83 -6.87 18.69
CA THR A 185 -7.47 -7.13 18.26
C THR A 185 -7.40 -7.03 16.74
N ALA A 186 -6.43 -6.28 16.23
CA ALA A 186 -6.06 -6.28 14.82
C ALA A 186 -4.67 -6.87 14.62
N THR A 187 -4.49 -7.66 13.57
CA THR A 187 -3.18 -8.14 13.14
C THR A 187 -2.86 -7.50 11.81
N ALA A 188 -1.81 -6.67 11.79
CA ALA A 188 -1.27 -6.06 10.59
C ALA A 188 -0.22 -6.99 9.98
N TYR A 189 -0.39 -7.35 8.72
CA TYR A 189 0.54 -8.11 7.91
C TYR A 189 1.23 -7.12 6.99
N TYR A 190 2.48 -6.79 7.31
CA TYR A 190 3.22 -5.78 6.59
C TYR A 190 4.17 -6.40 5.56
N GLN A 191 4.43 -5.64 4.51
CA GLN A 191 5.46 -5.88 3.52
C GLN A 191 6.23 -4.57 3.36
N VAL A 192 7.51 -4.57 3.71
CA VAL A 192 8.44 -3.47 3.43
C VAL A 192 9.11 -3.78 2.10
N ILE A 193 8.91 -2.93 1.11
CA ILE A 193 9.53 -3.04 -0.21
C ILE A 193 10.60 -1.97 -0.27
N THR A 194 11.86 -2.38 -0.33
CA THR A 194 13.03 -1.52 -0.44
C THR A 194 13.54 -1.61 -1.86
N PHE A 195 13.42 -0.52 -2.62
CA PHE A 195 13.86 -0.47 -4.00
C PHE A 195 15.38 -0.34 -4.08
N ALA A 196 15.98 -0.90 -5.12
CA ALA A 196 17.38 -0.60 -5.41
C ALA A 196 17.53 0.87 -5.80
N GLY A 197 18.50 1.58 -5.21
CA GLY A 197 18.72 3.01 -5.45
C GLY A 197 19.07 3.39 -6.90
N SER A 198 19.36 2.41 -7.77
CA SER A 198 19.52 2.62 -9.21
C SER A 198 18.21 2.60 -10.02
N VAL A 199 17.12 2.11 -9.41
CA VAL A 199 15.82 1.85 -10.06
C VAL A 199 14.80 2.93 -9.72
N VAL A 200 14.88 3.47 -8.50
CA VAL A 200 13.95 4.50 -8.01
C VAL A 200 14.69 5.80 -7.79
N GLN A 201 14.15 6.88 -8.38
CA GLN A 201 14.68 8.24 -8.17
C GLN A 201 14.06 8.91 -6.94
N ASP A 202 12.82 8.56 -6.56
CA ASP A 202 12.13 9.14 -5.40
C ASP A 202 10.94 8.26 -4.97
N VAL A 203 10.75 8.04 -3.66
CA VAL A 203 9.55 7.44 -3.08
C VAL A 203 8.75 8.54 -2.37
N GLN A 204 7.58 8.87 -2.90
CA GLN A 204 6.71 9.88 -2.29
C GLN A 204 5.59 9.21 -1.50
N THR A 205 5.47 9.57 -0.22
CA THR A 205 4.35 9.17 0.65
C THR A 205 3.52 10.38 1.06
N ALA A 206 2.21 10.19 1.18
CA ALA A 206 1.29 11.21 1.67
C ALA A 206 0.15 10.57 2.44
N GLU A 207 -0.31 11.23 3.49
CA GLU A 207 -1.55 10.86 4.18
C GLU A 207 -2.68 11.79 3.74
N VAL A 208 -3.85 11.22 3.50
CA VAL A 208 -5.03 12.00 3.13
C VAL A 208 -6.19 11.59 4.02
N THR A 209 -6.85 12.58 4.63
CA THR A 209 -8.05 12.36 5.43
C THR A 209 -9.30 12.52 4.57
N LEU A 210 -10.19 11.53 4.59
CA LEU A 210 -11.56 11.68 4.12
C LEU A 210 -12.46 12.02 5.31
N SER A 211 -13.07 13.20 5.29
CA SER A 211 -14.03 13.60 6.32
C SER A 211 -15.37 12.89 6.15
N SER A 212 -16.15 12.80 7.23
CA SER A 212 -17.50 12.22 7.18
C SER A 212 -18.35 12.89 6.10
N GLY A 213 -19.00 12.08 5.25
CA GLY A 213 -19.81 12.56 4.12
C GLY A 213 -19.03 12.88 2.85
N GLN A 214 -17.70 12.73 2.85
CA GLN A 214 -16.89 12.84 1.62
C GLN A 214 -16.68 11.46 1.00
N ASN A 215 -16.97 11.35 -0.29
CA ASN A 215 -16.73 10.14 -1.09
C ASN A 215 -15.38 10.16 -1.80
N SER A 216 -14.72 11.31 -1.84
CA SER A 216 -13.46 11.52 -2.55
C SER A 216 -12.69 12.70 -1.97
N THR A 217 -11.37 12.64 -2.10
CA THR A 217 -10.44 13.73 -1.80
C THR A 217 -9.33 13.67 -2.84
N THR A 218 -8.77 14.82 -3.22
CA THR A 218 -7.65 14.89 -4.17
C THR A 218 -6.38 15.22 -3.41
N SER A 219 -5.36 14.37 -3.55
CA SER A 219 -4.00 14.65 -3.10
C SER A 219 -3.14 15.08 -4.28
N THR A 220 -2.21 15.99 -4.05
CA THR A 220 -1.23 16.42 -5.06
C THR A 220 0.11 15.82 -4.71
N LEU A 221 0.78 15.21 -5.70
CA LEU A 221 2.14 14.72 -5.53
C LEU A 221 3.08 15.91 -5.32
N THR A 222 4.01 15.79 -4.37
CA THR A 222 4.98 16.84 -4.03
C THR A 222 5.94 17.12 -5.18
N SER A 223 6.24 16.10 -5.97
CA SER A 223 7.05 16.16 -7.19
C SER A 223 6.35 15.36 -8.29
N ALA A 224 6.50 15.79 -9.54
CA ALA A 224 6.02 15.01 -10.67
C ALA A 224 6.74 13.65 -10.69
N VAL A 225 5.97 12.58 -10.89
CA VAL A 225 6.52 11.25 -11.21
C VAL A 225 6.68 11.21 -12.72
N ASP A 226 7.90 10.92 -13.19
CA ASP A 226 8.14 10.67 -14.61
C ASP A 226 7.39 9.38 -15.00
N LEU A 227 6.48 9.49 -15.97
CA LEU A 227 5.67 8.37 -16.48
C LEU A 227 6.32 7.74 -17.71
#